data_AF-A0A3Q3MW54-F1
#
_entry.id   AF-A0A3Q3MW54-F1
#
_cell.length_a   1.000
_cell.length_b   1.000
_cell.length_c   1.000
_cell.angle_alpha   90.00
_cell.angle_beta   90.00
_cell.angle_gamma   90.00
#
_symmetry.space_group_name_H-M   'P 1'
#
loop_
_entity.id
_entity.type
_entity.pdbx_description
1 polymer ?
#
loop_
_entity_poly.entity_id
_entity_poly.type
_entity_poly.pdbx_seq_one_letter_code
_entity_poly.pdbx_strand_id
1 'polypeptide(L)' 'MPGFLRTIASRLTPALRGHTITQRATLYSKPGKENVGLVETFIGMTLFSLVILGPSGWILSHLEDYKKRE' A
#
# COMPACT_ATOMS: atom_id res chain seq x y z
N MET A 1 50.41 -1.33 21.40
CA MET A 1 50.07 -1.27 19.95
C MET A 1 48.61 -0.82 19.75
N PRO A 2 48.24 0.45 20.03
CA PRO A 2 46.84 0.91 19.90
C PRO A 2 46.53 1.56 18.53
N GLY A 3 47.56 1.87 17.72
CA GLY A 3 47.39 2.59 16.45
C GLY A 3 46.77 1.73 15.34
N PHE A 4 47.22 0.48 15.20
CA PHE A 4 46.80 -0.40 14.10
C PHE A 4 45.32 -0.81 14.21
N LEU A 5 44.88 -1.19 15.42
CA LEU A 5 43.48 -1.49 15.70
C LEU A 5 42.56 -0.28 15.50
N ARG A 6 43.04 0.92 15.87
CA ARG A 6 42.29 2.17 15.67
C ARG A 6 42.12 2.51 14.20
N THR A 7 43.11 2.24 13.36
CA THR A 7 43.04 2.45 11.91
C THR A 7 42.11 1.44 11.23
N ILE A 8 42.11 0.18 11.67
CA ILE A 8 41.18 -0.83 11.13
C ILE A 8 39.75 -0.51 11.54
N ALA A 9 39.52 -0.21 12.83
CA ALA A 9 38.19 0.15 13.33
C ALA A 9 37.64 1.41 12.63
N SER A 10 38.45 2.45 12.43
CA SER A 10 38.02 3.68 11.78
C SER A 10 37.70 3.52 10.29
N ARG A 11 38.37 2.59 9.59
CA ARG A 11 38.08 2.28 8.18
C ARG A 11 36.87 1.36 7.98
N LEU A 12 36.51 0.55 8.97
CA LEU A 12 35.31 -0.29 8.94
C LEU A 12 34.06 0.45 9.44
N THR A 13 34.24 1.58 10.14
CA THR A 13 33.13 2.40 10.66
C THR A 13 32.16 2.88 9.56
N PRO A 14 32.59 3.30 8.34
CA PRO A 14 31.68 3.71 7.27
C PRO A 14 30.89 2.54 6.66
N ALA A 15 31.44 1.32 6.69
CA ALA A 15 30.78 0.12 6.15
C ALA A 15 29.75 -0.45 7.12
N LEU A 16 29.95 -0.29 8.44
CA LEU A 16 28.97 -0.64 9.49
C LEU A 16 27.95 0.47 9.78
N ARG A 17 28.23 1.72 9.37
CA ARG A 17 27.21 2.77 9.27
C ARG A 17 26.31 2.37 8.10
N GLY A 18 25.38 1.45 8.39
CA GLY A 18 24.41 0.97 7.42
C GLY A 18 23.88 2.16 6.64
N HIS A 19 23.81 2.00 5.32
CA HIS A 19 23.17 2.94 4.42
C HIS A 19 21.69 3.06 4.77
N THR A 20 21.37 3.64 5.93
CA THR A 20 20.13 4.35 6.19
C THR A 20 20.23 5.72 5.52
N ILE A 21 20.66 5.72 4.26
CA ILE A 21 20.20 6.74 3.33
C ILE A 21 18.74 6.36 3.13
N THR A 22 17.89 6.78 4.06
CA THR A 22 16.46 6.82 3.79
C THR A 22 16.33 7.75 2.60
N GLN A 23 16.16 7.19 1.41
CA GLN A 23 15.92 7.93 0.19
C GLN A 23 14.56 8.62 0.37
N ARG A 24 14.53 9.72 1.13
CA ARG A 24 13.40 10.63 1.20
C ARG A 24 13.39 11.36 -0.13
N ALA A 25 12.73 10.76 -1.10
CA ALA A 25 12.22 11.53 -2.22
C ALA A 25 11.24 12.53 -1.63
N THR A 26 11.53 13.82 -1.74
CA THR A 26 10.60 14.87 -1.36
C THR A 26 9.49 14.91 -2.40
N LEU A 27 8.52 14.00 -2.26
CA LEU A 27 7.38 13.90 -3.15
C LEU A 27 6.39 15.00 -2.79
N TYR A 28 6.19 15.91 -3.74
CA TYR A 28 5.16 16.92 -3.67
C TYR A 28 4.18 16.69 -4.82
N SER A 29 2.90 16.65 -4.51
CA SER A 29 1.84 16.64 -5.51
C SER A 29 1.32 18.06 -5.70
N LYS A 30 1.03 18.42 -6.95
CA LYS A 30 0.17 19.57 -7.24
C LYS A 30 -1.23 19.32 -6.68
N PRO A 31 -2.03 20.37 -6.38
CA PRO A 31 -3.43 20.19 -6.03
C PRO A 31 -4.17 19.42 -7.14
N GLY A 32 -5.23 18.71 -6.75
CA GLY A 32 -6.09 18.02 -7.71
C GLY A 32 -6.61 18.98 -8.77
N LYS A 33 -6.71 18.52 -10.03
CA LYS A 33 -7.28 19.33 -11.12
C LYS A 33 -8.75 19.65 -10.84
N GLU A 34 -9.43 18.69 -10.23
CA GLU A 34 -10.81 18.77 -9.74
C GLU A 34 -10.84 18.28 -8.29
N ASN A 35 -11.69 18.90 -7.48
CA ASN A 35 -11.84 18.52 -6.09
C ASN A 35 -12.94 17.47 -5.99
N VAL A 36 -12.58 16.27 -5.59
CA VAL A 36 -13.56 15.22 -5.31
C VAL A 36 -14.23 15.55 -3.97
N GLY A 37 -15.51 15.89 -4.02
CA GLY A 37 -16.30 16.25 -2.85
C GLY A 37 -16.69 15.03 -2.02
N LEU A 38 -17.29 15.28 -0.85
CA LEU A 38 -17.83 14.23 0.00
C LEU A 38 -18.86 13.37 -0.75
N VAL A 39 -19.79 14.02 -1.45
CA VAL A 39 -20.86 13.33 -2.20
C VAL A 39 -20.30 12.41 -3.27
N GLU A 40 -19.34 12.89 -4.07
CA GLU A 40 -18.70 12.11 -5.14
C GLU A 40 -17.91 10.93 -4.57
N THR A 41 -17.21 11.14 -3.45
CA THR A 41 -16.49 10.08 -2.75
C THR A 41 -17.44 9.00 -2.23
N PHE A 42 -18.55 9.39 -1.60
CA PHE A 42 -19.56 8.45 -1.10
C PHE A 42 -20.20 7.64 -2.21
N ILE A 43 -20.58 8.30 -3.31
CA ILE A 43 -21.17 7.62 -4.48
C ILE A 43 -20.14 6.66 -5.08
N GLY A 44 -18.91 7.11 -5.33
CA GLY A 44 -17.85 6.29 -5.90
C GLY A 44 -17.56 5.05 -5.05
N MET A 45 -17.46 5.21 -3.73
CA MET A 45 -17.16 4.11 -2.82
C MET A 45 -18.31 3.13 -2.66
N THR A 46 -19.54 3.64 -2.64
CA THR A 46 -20.74 2.80 -2.58
C THR A 46 -20.90 1.99 -3.86
N LEU A 47 -20.78 2.63 -5.03
CA LEU A 47 -20.89 1.96 -6.33
C LEU A 47 -19.78 0.93 -6.53
N PHE A 48 -18.54 1.26 -6.17
CA PHE A 48 -17.42 0.33 -6.21
C PHE A 48 -17.72 -0.93 -5.38
N SER A 49 -18.24 -0.75 -4.17
CA SER A 49 -18.62 -1.85 -3.28
C SER A 49 -19.76 -2.69 -3.85
N LEU A 50 -20.82 -2.04 -4.36
CA LEU A 50 -21.99 -2.73 -4.92
C LEU A 50 -21.65 -3.53 -6.19
N VAL A 51 -20.75 -3.04 -7.03
CA VAL A 51 -20.33 -3.75 -8.24
C VAL A 51 -19.62 -5.07 -7.92
N ILE A 52 -18.85 -5.12 -6.83
CA ILE A 52 -18.17 -6.34 -6.38
C ILE A 52 -19.12 -7.25 -5.60
N LEU A 53 -19.83 -6.68 -4.62
CA LEU A 53 -20.66 -7.44 -3.70
C LEU A 53 -22.00 -7.86 -4.29
N GLY A 54 -22.55 -7.13 -5.26
CA GLY A 54 -23.83 -7.43 -5.88
C GLY A 54 -23.84 -8.79 -6.58
N PRO A 55 -22.97 -9.02 -7.58
CA PRO A 55 -22.86 -10.33 -8.24
C PRO A 55 -22.46 -11.44 -7.27
N SER A 56 -21.52 -11.14 -6.36
CA SER A 56 -21.07 -12.11 -5.35
C SER A 56 -22.21 -12.54 -4.43
N GLY A 57 -23.01 -11.59 -3.96
CA GLY A 57 -24.17 -11.82 -3.11
C GLY A 57 -25.26 -12.60 -3.83
N TRP A 58 -25.51 -12.28 -5.10
CA TRP A 58 -26.46 -13.03 -5.94
C TRP A 58 -26.05 -14.49 -6.10
N ILE A 59 -24.78 -14.76 -6.44
CA ILE A 59 -24.29 -16.14 -6.56
C ILE A 59 -24.41 -16.87 -5.23
N LEU A 60 -24.04 -16.21 -4.13
CA LEU A 60 -24.07 -16.81 -2.80
C LEU A 60 -25.51 -17.13 -2.35
N SER A 61 -26.48 -16.26 -2.67
CA SER A 61 -27.88 -16.47 -2.30
C SER A 61 -28.53 -17.64 -3.03
N HIS A 62 -28.02 -18.01 -4.20
CA HIS A 62 -28.56 -19.09 -5.03
C HIS A 62 -27.77 -20.42 -4.90
N LEU A 63 -26.86 -20.54 -3.93
CA LEU A 63 -26.07 -21.77 -3.76
C LEU A 63 -26.93 -23.03 -3.53
N GLU A 64 -28.05 -22.92 -2.82
CA GLU A 64 -28.94 -24.06 -2.60
C GLU A 64 -29.62 -24.53 -3.88
N ASP A 65 -29.98 -23.58 -4.74
CA ASP A 65 -30.59 -23.88 -6.03
C ASP A 65 -29.57 -24.50 -6.98
N TYR A 66 -28.32 -24.04 -6.95
CA TYR A 66 -27.24 -24.66 -7.73
C TYR A 66 -26.87 -26.08 -7.26
N LYS A 67 -27.15 -26.42 -5.99
CA LYS A 67 -26.92 -27.77 -5.45
C LYS A 67 -28.01 -28.76 -5.84
N LYS A 68 -29.23 -28.28 -6.09
CA LYS A 68 -30.34 -29.12 -6.56
C LYS A 68 -30.09 -29.40 -8.05
N ARG A 69 -29.61 -30.61 -8.33
CA ARG A 69 -29.64 -31.16 -9.69
C ARG A 69 -30.99 -31.81 -9.86
N GLU A 70 -31.83 -31.20 -10.68
CA GLU A 70 -32.87 -31.96 -11.37
C GLU A 70 -32.22 -33.11 -12.15
#